data_AF-A0A9E1HA50-F1
#
_entry.id   AF-A0A9E1HA50-F1
#
_cell.length_a   1.000
_cell.length_b   1.000
_cell.length_c   1.000
_cell.angle_alpha   90.00
_cell.angle_beta   90.00
_cell.angle_gamma   90.00
#
_symmetry.space_group_name_H-M   'P 1'
#
loop_
_entity.id
_entity.type
_entity.pdbx_description
1 polymer ?
#
loop_
_entity_poly.entity_id
_entity_poly.type
_entity_poly.pdbx_seq_one_letter_code
_entity_poly.pdbx_strand_id
1 'polypeptide(L)'
;MKNTLLDKGIILPSGEINKDKINLVAGAITQPFAEMVWVTTGGDMETVNRLTDVLFTMNTPADRGKLFKVIKMLYGLMGLPFSEEAEP
;
A
#
# COMPACT_ATOMS: atom_id res chain seq x y z
N MET A 1 -19.51 18.16 -13.19
CA MET A 1 -18.63 16.97 -13.11
C MET A 1 -18.45 16.63 -11.64
N LYS A 2 -18.76 15.40 -11.22
CA LYS A 2 -18.37 14.94 -9.87
C LYS A 2 -16.86 14.87 -9.83
N ASN A 3 -16.25 15.63 -8.94
CA ASN A 3 -14.81 15.56 -8.74
C ASN A 3 -14.57 14.44 -7.72
N THR A 4 -14.27 13.25 -8.22
CA THR A 4 -14.03 12.04 -7.42
C THR A 4 -13.02 12.27 -6.30
N LEU A 5 -12.05 13.18 -6.49
CA LEU A 5 -11.04 13.50 -5.48
C LEU A 5 -11.62 14.33 -4.33
N LEU A 6 -12.57 15.24 -4.62
CA LEU A 6 -13.35 15.97 -3.60
C LEU A 6 -14.31 15.01 -2.89
N ASP A 7 -15.01 14.15 -3.64
CA ASP A 7 -15.97 13.19 -3.10
C ASP A 7 -15.30 12.18 -2.16
N LYS A 8 -14.06 11.76 -2.46
CA LYS A 8 -13.25 10.88 -1.60
C LYS A 8 -12.51 11.63 -0.48
N GLY A 9 -12.58 12.96 -0.45
CA GLY A 9 -11.91 13.81 0.53
C GLY A 9 -10.38 13.80 0.44
N ILE A 10 -9.83 13.42 -0.72
CA ILE A 10 -8.38 13.42 -1.01
C ILE A 10 -7.90 14.85 -1.24
N ILE A 11 -8.75 15.70 -1.83
CA ILE A 11 -8.52 17.14 -1.92
C ILE A 11 -9.62 17.87 -1.15
N LEU A 12 -9.25 18.98 -0.53
CA LEU A 12 -10.18 19.91 0.11
C LEU A 12 -10.89 20.76 -0.95
N PRO A 13 -12.05 21.36 -0.62
CA PRO A 13 -12.69 22.34 -1.50
C PRO A 13 -11.80 23.52 -1.91
N SER A 14 -10.75 23.80 -1.11
CA SER A 14 -9.70 24.78 -1.41
C SER A 14 -8.77 24.36 -2.57
N GLY A 15 -8.81 23.10 -2.99
CA GLY A 15 -7.87 22.51 -3.96
C GLY A 15 -6.59 21.95 -3.33
N GLU A 16 -6.41 22.11 -2.01
CA GLU A 16 -5.28 21.54 -1.28
C GLU A 16 -5.44 20.03 -1.07
N ILE A 17 -4.33 19.31 -1.00
CA ILE A 17 -4.33 17.88 -0.68
C ILE A 17 -4.63 17.69 0.81
N ASN A 18 -5.59 16.81 1.13
CA ASN A 18 -5.89 16.39 2.49
C ASN A 18 -4.83 15.38 2.98
N LYS A 19 -3.76 15.91 3.55
CA LYS A 19 -2.62 15.12 4.04
C LYS A 19 -3.00 14.15 5.16
N ASP A 20 -3.99 14.50 5.99
CA ASP A 20 -4.45 13.65 7.09
C ASP A 20 -5.11 12.37 6.56
N LYS A 21 -5.94 12.50 5.51
CA LYS A 21 -6.56 11.36 4.83
C LYS A 21 -5.52 10.44 4.19
N ILE A 22 -4.52 11.02 3.51
CA ILE A 22 -3.43 10.26 2.88
C ILE A 22 -2.61 9.51 3.94
N ASN A 23 -2.24 10.17 5.03
CA ASN A 23 -1.47 9.56 6.11
C ASN A 23 -2.26 8.45 6.83
N LEU A 24 -3.58 8.64 7.02
CA LEU A 24 -4.46 7.64 7.61
C LEU A 24 -4.55 6.38 6.75
N VAL A 25 -4.76 6.53 5.44
CA VAL A 25 -4.88 5.39 4.50
C VAL A 25 -3.53 4.69 4.34
N ALA A 26 -2.44 5.44 4.18
CA ALA A 26 -1.11 4.88 4.08
C ALA A 26 -0.71 4.11 5.35
N GLY A 27 -0.94 4.68 6.53
CA GLY A 27 -0.62 4.03 7.81
C GLY A 27 -1.48 2.82 8.12
N ALA A 28 -2.80 2.91 7.90
CA ALA A 28 -3.74 1.83 8.22
C ALA A 28 -3.56 0.57 7.35
N ILE A 29 -3.02 0.71 6.13
CA ILE A 29 -2.82 -0.42 5.20
C ILE A 29 -1.40 -0.98 5.35
N THR A 30 -0.38 -0.12 5.38
CA THR A 30 1.01 -0.58 5.41
C THR A 30 1.38 -1.28 6.71
N GLN A 31 0.77 -0.88 7.83
CA GLN A 31 1.09 -1.44 9.14
C GLN A 31 0.65 -2.91 9.31
N PRO A 32 -0.61 -3.32 8.99
CA PRO A 32 -1.02 -4.73 9.01
C PRO A 32 -0.14 -5.64 8.16
N PHE A 33 0.31 -5.18 6.99
CA PHE A 33 1.18 -5.97 6.12
C PHE A 33 2.59 -6.13 6.69
N ALA A 34 3.19 -5.04 7.18
CA ALA A 34 4.51 -5.10 7.79
C ALA A 34 4.52 -5.97 9.04
N GLU A 35 3.48 -5.86 9.88
CA GLU A 35 3.30 -6.70 11.07
C GLU A 35 3.12 -8.18 10.69
N MET A 36 2.30 -8.50 9.68
CA MET A 36 2.12 -9.88 9.24
C MET A 36 3.38 -10.50 8.63
N VAL A 37 4.14 -9.73 7.84
CA VAL A 37 5.44 -10.16 7.33
C VAL A 37 6.37 -10.47 8.50
N TRP A 38 6.48 -9.57 9.48
CA TRP A 38 7.32 -9.74 10.67
C TRP A 38 6.94 -10.99 11.50
N VAL A 39 5.64 -11.18 11.76
CA VAL A 39 5.14 -12.33 12.54
C VAL A 39 5.39 -13.64 11.79
N THR A 40 5.15 -13.68 10.48
CA THR A 40 5.27 -14.91 9.68
C THR A 40 6.73 -15.34 9.50
N THR A 41 7.66 -14.39 9.40
CA THR A 41 9.10 -14.68 9.33
C THR A 41 9.72 -14.97 10.69
N GLY A 42 8.99 -14.80 11.80
CA GLY A 42 9.54 -14.87 13.15
C GLY A 42 10.61 -13.80 13.41
N GLY A 43 10.56 -12.68 12.70
CA GLY A 43 11.58 -11.63 12.76
C GLY A 43 12.89 -11.97 12.06
N ASP A 44 12.94 -12.98 11.18
CA ASP A 44 14.13 -13.26 10.37
C ASP A 44 14.44 -12.10 9.42
N MET A 45 15.44 -11.31 9.80
CA MET A 45 15.85 -10.12 9.08
C MET A 45 16.36 -10.41 7.67
N GLU A 46 16.95 -11.58 7.42
CA GLU A 46 17.42 -11.92 6.08
C GLU A 46 16.23 -12.08 5.13
N THR A 47 15.21 -12.84 5.52
CA THR A 47 13.99 -13.01 4.74
C THR A 47 13.24 -11.70 4.54
N VAL A 48 13.12 -10.87 5.59
CA VAL A 48 12.46 -9.55 5.51
C VAL A 48 13.19 -8.63 4.52
N ASN A 49 14.52 -8.58 4.57
CA ASN A 49 15.31 -7.75 3.66
C ASN A 49 15.22 -8.24 2.22
N ARG A 50 15.26 -9.56 1.99
CA ARG A 50 15.09 -10.14 0.65
C ARG A 50 13.72 -9.81 0.06
N LEU A 51 12.65 -9.91 0.85
CA LEU A 51 11.31 -9.53 0.40
C LEU A 51 11.25 -8.03 0.06
N THR A 52 11.82 -7.19 0.93
CA THR A 52 11.88 -5.74 0.72
C THR A 52 12.62 -5.38 -0.57
N ASP A 53 13.77 -6.01 -0.82
CA ASP A 53 14.59 -5.78 -2.01
C ASP A 53 13.85 -6.17 -3.30
N VAL A 54 13.13 -7.31 -3.30
CA VAL A 54 12.27 -7.71 -4.43
C VAL A 54 11.19 -6.68 -4.70
N LEU A 55 10.48 -6.20 -3.67
CA LEU A 55 9.44 -5.18 -3.84
C LEU A 55 10.03 -3.85 -4.32
N PHE A 56 11.21 -3.48 -3.80
CA PHE A 56 11.89 -2.24 -4.15
C PHE A 56 12.36 -2.22 -5.60
N THR A 57 13.00 -3.31 -6.06
CA THR A 57 13.48 -3.44 -7.45
C THR A 57 12.34 -3.42 -8.48
N MET A 58 11.13 -3.82 -8.08
CA MET A 58 9.93 -3.75 -8.92
C MET A 58 9.23 -2.38 -8.88
N ASN A 59 9.68 -1.43 -8.04
CA ASN A 59 9.07 -0.11 -7.92
C ASN A 59 9.54 0.85 -9.03
N THR A 60 9.43 0.41 -10.28
CA THR A 60 9.70 1.20 -11.49
C THR A 60 8.37 1.59 -12.15
N PRO A 61 8.32 2.67 -12.96
CA PRO A 61 7.11 3.03 -13.69
C PRO A 61 6.59 1.90 -14.61
N ALA A 62 7.49 1.10 -15.20
CA ALA A 62 7.13 0.00 -16.09
C ALA A 62 6.53 -1.20 -15.33
N ASP A 63 7.05 -1.50 -14.14
CA ASP A 63 6.65 -2.67 -13.36
C ASP A 63 5.61 -2.37 -12.28
N ARG A 64 5.24 -1.10 -12.09
CA ARG A 64 4.35 -0.65 -11.01
C ARG A 64 3.04 -1.44 -10.96
N GLY A 65 2.39 -1.65 -12.11
CA GLY A 65 1.16 -2.44 -12.17
C GLY A 65 1.36 -3.91 -11.75
N LYS A 66 2.54 -4.49 -12.02
CA LYS A 66 2.90 -5.85 -11.60
C LYS A 66 3.21 -5.90 -10.11
N LEU A 67 3.93 -4.90 -9.58
CA LEU A 67 4.19 -4.74 -8.15
C LEU A 67 2.88 -4.71 -7.35
N PHE A 68 1.92 -3.87 -7.75
CA PHE A 68 0.63 -3.79 -7.06
C PHE A 68 -0.18 -5.11 -7.12
N LYS A 69 -0.13 -5.85 -8.23
CA LYS A 69 -0.73 -7.19 -8.32
C LYS A 69 -0.10 -8.18 -7.34
N VAL A 70 1.23 -8.16 -7.19
CA VAL A 70 1.95 -9.00 -6.21
C VAL A 70 1.56 -8.63 -4.79
N ILE A 71 1.56 -7.34 -4.44
CA ILE A 71 1.17 -6.87 -3.10
C ILE A 71 -0.28 -7.29 -2.80
N LYS A 72 -1.21 -7.06 -3.72
CA LYS A 72 -2.62 -7.47 -3.56
C LYS A 72 -2.77 -8.99 -3.35
N MET A 73 -1.98 -9.79 -4.07
CA MET A 73 -1.95 -11.25 -3.87
C MET A 73 -1.44 -11.62 -2.48
N LEU A 74 -0.37 -10.97 -1.99
CA LEU A 74 0.18 -11.22 -0.65
C LEU A 74 -0.83 -10.86 0.45
N TYR A 75 -1.56 -9.75 0.32
CA TYR A 75 -2.65 -9.42 1.24
C TYR A 75 -3.74 -10.50 1.23
N GLY A 76 -4.14 -10.96 0.04
CA GLY A 76 -5.12 -12.05 -0.11
C GLY A 76 -4.66 -13.37 0.54
N LEU A 77 -3.38 -13.74 0.38
CA LEU A 77 -2.80 -14.93 1.03
C LEU A 77 -2.82 -14.84 2.55
N MET A 78 -2.69 -13.63 3.09
CA MET A 78 -2.72 -13.37 4.53
C MET A 78 -4.14 -13.11 5.06
N GLY A 79 -5.16 -13.17 4.21
CA GLY A 79 -6.54 -12.84 4.58
C GLY A 79 -6.74 -11.36 4.97
N LEU A 80 -5.81 -10.48 4.60
CA LEU A 80 -5.87 -9.05 4.90
C LEU A 80 -6.69 -8.29 3.84
N PRO A 81 -7.47 -7.27 4.24
CA PRO A 81 -8.13 -6.40 3.29
C PRO A 81 -7.10 -5.53 2.55
N PHE A 82 -7.18 -5.49 1.22
CA PHE A 82 -6.40 -4.58 0.39
C PHE A 82 -7.30 -3.43 -0.07
N SER A 83 -6.89 -2.18 0.17
CA SER A 83 -7.71 -1.02 -0.21
C SER A 83 -7.70 -0.82 -1.72
N GLU A 84 -8.88 -0.60 -2.29
CA GLU A 84 -9.03 -0.17 -3.69
C GLU A 84 -8.39 1.22 -3.94
N GLU A 85 -8.22 2.03 -2.90
CA GLU A 85 -7.54 3.33 -3.00
C GLU A 85 -6.02 3.20 -3.14
N ALA A 86 -5.47 2.00 -2.91
CA ALA A 86 -4.05 1.72 -3.11
C ALA A 86 -3.73 1.27 -4.55
N GLU A 87 -4.71 1.08 -5.44
CA GLU A 87 -4.43 0.76 -6.84
C GLU A 87 -3.86 1.97 -7.61
N PRO A 88 -2.87 1.77 -8.51
CA PRO A 88 -2.18 2.85 -9.22
C PRO A 88 -3.02 3.54 -10.30
#